data_AF-A0A524FN93-F1
#
_entry.id   AF-A0A524FN93-F1
#
_cell.length_a   1.000
_cell.length_b   1.000
_cell.length_c   1.000
_cell.angle_alpha   90.00
_cell.angle_beta   90.00
_cell.angle_gamma   90.00
#
_symmetry.space_group_name_H-M   'P 1'
#
loop_
_entity.id
_entity.type
_entity.pdbx_description
1 polymer ?
#
loop_
_entity_poly.entity_id
_entity_poly.type
_entity_poly.pdbx_seq_one_letter_code
_entity_poly.pdbx_strand_id
1 'polypeptide(L)'
;MDETDEMAVVSKNQKYISEDSSTVFRIVWYQIASKPNVLLEEYSEAESTLFQGRAKFSLQIAGDKAFTTISVDGKQYSAELQAQGNDEVALKLFLDQLMEEL
;
A
#
# COMPACT_ATOMS: atom_id res chain seq x y z
N MET A 1 -13.02 12.49 -18.49
CA MET A 1 -12.99 11.05 -18.20
C MET A 1 -11.65 10.87 -17.53
N ASP A 2 -11.63 10.63 -16.22
CA ASP A 2 -10.40 10.71 -15.42
C ASP A 2 -9.47 9.55 -15.79
N GLU A 3 -8.21 9.85 -16.12
CA GLU A 3 -7.19 8.89 -16.57
C GLU A 3 -6.96 7.74 -15.57
N THR A 4 -7.41 7.88 -14.32
CA THR A 4 -7.36 6.84 -13.28
C THR A 4 -8.31 5.66 -13.53
N ASP A 5 -9.40 5.82 -14.28
CA ASP A 5 -10.37 4.73 -14.52
C ASP A 5 -9.86 3.68 -15.54
N GLU A 6 -8.79 3.98 -16.29
CA GLU A 6 -8.20 3.06 -17.27
C GLU A 6 -6.97 2.30 -16.72
N MET A 7 -6.51 2.62 -15.51
CA MET A 7 -5.32 2.00 -14.92
C MET A 7 -5.61 0.59 -14.39
N ALA A 8 -4.69 -0.34 -14.63
CA ALA A 8 -4.73 -1.66 -14.02
C ALA A 8 -4.57 -1.55 -12.50
N VAL A 9 -5.23 -2.45 -11.78
CA VAL A 9 -5.19 -2.52 -10.32
C VAL A 9 -4.81 -3.94 -9.89
N VAL A 10 -3.74 -4.05 -9.11
CA VAL A 10 -3.31 -5.30 -8.47
C VAL A 10 -3.43 -5.11 -6.96
N SER A 11 -3.97 -6.11 -6.26
CA SER A 11 -4.05 -6.11 -4.80
C SER A 11 -3.49 -7.40 -4.22
N LYS A 12 -2.84 -7.28 -3.06
CA LYS A 12 -2.37 -8.37 -2.23
C LYS A 12 -2.82 -8.17 -0.80
N ASN A 13 -3.32 -9.23 -0.19
CA ASN A 13 -3.70 -9.25 1.21
C ASN A 13 -2.81 -10.22 1.98
N GLN A 14 -2.31 -9.77 3.13
CA GLN A 14 -1.51 -10.58 4.04
C GLN A 14 -2.15 -10.58 5.43
N LYS A 15 -2.30 -11.77 6.00
CA LYS A 15 -2.58 -11.93 7.43
C LYS A 15 -1.27 -11.85 8.21
N TYR A 16 -1.31 -11.20 9.37
CA TYR A 16 -0.18 -11.13 10.29
C TYR A 16 -0.59 -11.64 11.68
N ILE A 17 0.41 -12.02 12.47
CA ILE A 17 0.21 -12.57 13.83
C ILE A 17 0.57 -11.51 14.90
N SER A 18 1.16 -10.38 14.50
CA SER A 18 1.48 -9.28 15.41
C SER A 18 0.24 -8.76 16.14
N GLU A 19 0.38 -8.56 17.46
CA GLU A 19 -0.64 -7.91 18.29
C GLU A 19 -0.68 -6.39 18.07
N ASP A 20 0.36 -5.82 17.44
CA ASP A 20 0.45 -4.39 17.14
C ASP A 20 0.29 -4.12 15.64
N SER A 21 -0.95 -3.92 15.23
CA SER A 21 -1.34 -3.52 13.88
C SER A 21 -0.79 -2.14 13.47
N SER A 22 -0.55 -1.24 14.43
CA SER A 22 0.00 0.09 14.13
C SER A 22 1.46 -0.01 13.70
N THR A 23 2.22 -0.91 14.33
CA THR A 23 3.58 -1.24 13.91
C THR A 23 3.61 -1.86 12.53
N VAL A 24 2.71 -2.81 12.22
CA VAL A 24 2.59 -3.39 10.88
C VAL A 24 2.36 -2.28 9.85
N PHE A 25 1.38 -1.39 10.08
CA PHE A 25 1.11 -0.28 9.19
C PHE A 25 2.34 0.62 8.97
N ARG A 26 3.07 0.96 10.04
CA ARG A 26 4.25 1.83 9.97
C ARG A 26 5.44 1.21 9.24
N ILE A 27 5.67 -0.10 9.39
CA ILE A 27 6.72 -0.83 8.66
C ILE A 27 6.45 -0.72 7.15
N VAL A 28 5.24 -1.05 6.74
CA VAL A 28 4.84 -1.02 5.33
C VAL A 28 4.85 0.40 4.79
N TRP A 29 4.32 1.35 5.57
CA TRP A 29 4.37 2.77 5.23
C TRP A 29 5.80 3.22 4.97
N TYR A 30 6.75 2.85 5.85
CA TYR A 30 8.15 3.21 5.73
C TYR A 30 8.80 2.58 4.49
N GLN A 31 8.55 1.30 4.21
CA GLN A 31 9.06 0.63 3.02
C GLN A 31 8.66 1.36 1.74
N ILE A 32 7.41 1.80 1.63
CA ILE A 32 6.95 2.56 0.46
C ILE A 32 7.54 3.97 0.47
N ALA A 33 7.43 4.71 1.58
CA ALA A 33 7.90 6.09 1.69
C ALA A 33 9.43 6.24 1.52
N SER A 34 10.19 5.17 1.72
CA SER A 34 11.65 5.15 1.51
C SER A 34 12.08 5.07 0.04
N LYS A 35 11.16 4.77 -0.88
CA LYS A 35 11.47 4.69 -2.31
C LYS A 35 11.60 6.10 -2.92
N PRO A 36 12.39 6.25 -4.00
CA PRO A 36 12.58 7.55 -4.65
C PRO A 36 11.28 8.06 -5.28
N ASN A 37 11.13 9.39 -5.35
CA ASN A 37 10.01 10.09 -6.01
C ASN A 37 8.62 9.70 -5.48
N VAL A 38 8.53 9.33 -4.21
CA VAL A 38 7.27 9.02 -3.54
C VAL A 38 6.67 10.29 -2.95
N LEU A 39 5.37 10.48 -3.17
CA LEU A 39 4.57 11.53 -2.52
C LEU A 39 3.42 10.89 -1.76
N LEU A 40 3.16 11.37 -0.55
CA LEU A 40 1.98 10.97 0.22
C LEU A 40 0.77 11.78 -0.27
N GLU A 41 -0.24 11.08 -0.76
CA GLU A 41 -1.48 11.67 -1.29
C GLU A 41 -2.58 11.70 -0.23
N GLU A 42 -2.73 10.58 0.48
CA GLU A 42 -3.76 10.42 1.52
C GLU A 42 -3.18 9.67 2.71
N TYR A 43 -3.64 10.01 3.91
CA TYR A 43 -3.28 9.34 5.14
C TYR A 43 -4.43 9.43 6.14
N SER A 44 -4.78 8.31 6.77
CA SER A 44 -5.71 8.28 7.89
C SER A 44 -5.35 7.18 8.88
N GLU A 45 -5.43 7.49 10.17
CA GLU A 45 -5.46 6.52 11.25
C GLU A 45 -6.73 6.77 12.06
N ALA A 46 -7.56 5.74 12.25
CA ALA A 46 -8.78 5.88 13.03
C ALA A 46 -8.45 5.94 14.54
N GLU A 47 -9.03 6.92 15.24
CA GLU A 47 -9.00 6.98 16.69
C GLU A 47 -9.98 5.95 17.29
N SER A 48 -9.60 4.67 17.27
CA SER A 48 -10.40 3.58 17.81
C SER A 48 -9.57 2.57 18.61
N THR A 49 -10.26 1.77 19.43
CA THR A 49 -9.63 0.70 20.23
C THR A 49 -8.97 -0.37 19.36
N LEU A 50 -9.50 -0.60 18.16
CA LEU A 50 -8.89 -1.45 17.14
C LEU A 50 -8.25 -0.54 16.09
N PHE A 51 -6.98 -0.78 15.78
CA PHE A 51 -6.26 0.06 14.82
C PHE A 51 -6.83 -0.12 13.41
N GLN A 52 -7.06 1.00 12.72
CA GLN A 52 -7.35 1.04 11.29
C GLN A 52 -6.49 2.14 10.65
N GLY A 53 -5.64 1.75 9.71
CA GLY A 53 -4.72 2.67 9.04
C GLY A 53 -4.88 2.60 7.54
N ARG A 54 -4.84 3.74 6.86
CA ARG A 54 -4.79 3.83 5.40
C ARG A 54 -3.80 4.89 4.97
N ALA A 55 -2.99 4.59 3.96
CA ALA A 55 -2.19 5.60 3.27
C ALA A 55 -2.17 5.34 1.78
N LYS A 56 -2.19 6.40 0.97
CA LYS A 56 -2.05 6.35 -0.48
C LYS A 56 -0.84 7.17 -0.88
N PHE A 57 -0.02 6.60 -1.73
CA PHE A 57 1.18 7.23 -2.27
C PHE A 57 1.08 7.32 -3.78
N SER A 58 1.64 8.37 -4.37
CA SER A 58 2.00 8.40 -5.78
C SER A 58 3.50 8.20 -5.93
N LEU A 59 3.89 7.46 -6.97
CA LEU A 59 5.28 7.09 -7.24
C LEU A 59 5.45 6.74 -8.72
N GLN A 60 6.67 6.34 -9.10
CA GLN A 60 6.94 5.79 -10.43
C GLN A 60 7.20 4.29 -10.34
N ILE A 61 6.45 3.51 -11.12
CA ILE A 61 6.66 2.06 -11.30
C ILE A 61 6.87 1.82 -12.79
N ALA A 62 7.97 1.17 -13.16
CA ALA A 62 8.41 0.98 -14.55
C ALA A 62 8.55 2.29 -15.38
N GLY A 63 8.74 3.43 -14.72
CA GLY A 63 8.87 4.74 -15.36
C GLY A 63 7.56 5.51 -15.53
N ASP A 64 6.42 4.86 -15.30
CA ASP A 64 5.09 5.47 -15.36
C ASP A 64 4.59 5.90 -13.98
N LYS A 65 3.75 6.94 -13.95
CA LYS A 65 3.06 7.34 -12.72
C LYS A 65 2.14 6.20 -12.27
N ALA A 66 2.29 5.82 -11.01
CA ALA A 66 1.50 4.80 -10.36
C ALA A 66 1.08 5.27 -8.97
N PHE A 67 0.14 4.54 -8.38
CA PHE A 67 -0.29 4.73 -7.00
C PHE A 67 -0.14 3.45 -6.22
N THR A 68 0.19 3.57 -4.93
CA THR A 68 0.18 2.44 -4.00
C THR A 68 -0.62 2.82 -2.77
N THR A 69 -1.56 1.97 -2.40
CA THR A 69 -2.40 2.12 -1.21
C THR A 69 -2.08 1.01 -0.22
N ILE A 70 -1.95 1.37 1.04
CA ILE A 70 -1.88 0.43 2.16
C ILE A 70 -3.13 0.59 3.00
N SER A 71 -3.73 -0.51 3.40
CA SER A 71 -4.88 -0.55 4.29
C SER A 71 -4.66 -1.63 5.35
N VAL A 72 -4.67 -1.27 6.63
CA VAL A 72 -4.54 -2.22 7.74
C VAL A 72 -5.83 -2.24 8.53
N ASP A 73 -6.39 -3.44 8.70
CA ASP A 73 -7.54 -3.70 9.57
C ASP A 73 -7.07 -4.54 10.76
N GLY A 74 -6.93 -3.89 11.92
CA GLY A 74 -6.52 -4.53 13.16
C GLY A 74 -7.55 -5.47 13.76
N LYS A 75 -8.84 -5.36 13.38
CA LYS A 75 -9.85 -6.35 13.79
C LYS A 75 -9.61 -7.71 13.11
N GLN A 76 -9.13 -7.66 11.88
CA GLN A 76 -8.93 -8.84 11.03
C GLN A 76 -7.49 -9.33 10.99
N TYR A 77 -6.56 -8.61 11.66
CA TYR A 77 -5.12 -8.82 11.59
C TYR A 77 -4.64 -8.98 10.13
N SER A 78 -5.10 -8.09 9.25
CA SER A 78 -4.70 -8.07 7.84
C SER A 78 -4.19 -6.72 7.38
N ALA A 79 -3.22 -6.77 6.48
CA ALA A 79 -2.75 -5.68 5.67
C ALA A 79 -3.10 -5.96 4.21
N GLU A 80 -3.67 -4.97 3.53
CA GLU A 80 -3.87 -4.97 2.09
C GLU A 80 -2.93 -3.94 1.46
N LEU A 81 -2.21 -4.40 0.44
CA LEU A 81 -1.40 -3.58 -0.45
C LEU A 81 -2.07 -3.58 -1.82
N GLN A 82 -2.34 -2.39 -2.35
CA GLN A 82 -2.88 -2.22 -3.69
C GLN A 82 -1.95 -1.34 -4.49
N ALA A 83 -1.69 -1.69 -5.75
CA ALA A 83 -0.96 -0.88 -6.70
C ALA A 83 -1.83 -0.61 -7.93
N GLN A 84 -1.81 0.62 -8.43
CA GLN A 84 -2.58 1.07 -9.58
C GLN A 84 -1.66 1.77 -10.58
N GLY A 85 -1.75 1.42 -11.86
CA GLY A 85 -0.91 2.00 -12.92
C GLY A 85 -1.10 1.28 -14.26
N ASN A 86 -0.25 1.57 -15.24
CA ASN A 86 -0.44 1.10 -16.62
C ASN A 86 0.15 -0.30 -16.90
N ASP A 87 1.19 -0.71 -16.16
CA ASP A 87 1.87 -2.01 -16.34
C ASP A 87 1.53 -2.98 -15.21
N GLU A 88 0.52 -3.82 -15.42
CA GLU A 88 0.05 -4.80 -14.44
C GLU A 88 1.16 -5.74 -13.93
N VAL A 89 2.10 -6.14 -14.80
CA VAL A 89 3.20 -7.04 -14.43
C VAL A 89 4.17 -6.33 -13.50
N ALA A 90 4.53 -5.08 -13.82
CA ALA A 90 5.39 -4.28 -12.95
C ALA A 90 4.72 -3.96 -11.60
N LEU A 91 3.41 -3.68 -11.58
CA LEU A 91 2.65 -3.49 -10.35
C LEU A 91 2.72 -4.74 -9.46
N LYS A 92 2.53 -5.93 -10.05
CA LYS A 92 2.61 -7.20 -9.32
C LYS A 92 4.01 -7.43 -8.74
N LEU A 93 5.06 -7.27 -9.53
CA LEU A 93 6.44 -7.43 -9.05
C LEU A 93 6.78 -6.44 -7.93
N PHE A 94 6.31 -5.21 -8.05
CA PHE A 94 6.48 -4.20 -7.01
C PHE A 94 5.82 -4.63 -5.69
N LEU A 95 4.58 -5.12 -5.73
CA LEU A 95 3.88 -5.64 -4.54
C LEU A 95 4.54 -6.91 -4.00
N ASP A 96 5.04 -7.80 -4.85
CA ASP A 96 5.77 -9.00 -4.46
C ASP A 96 7.00 -8.63 -3.62
N GLN A 97 7.79 -7.65 -4.07
CA GLN A 97 8.98 -7.17 -3.36
C GLN A 97 8.65 -6.54 -2.00
N LEU A 98 7.61 -5.70 -1.92
CA LEU A 98 7.18 -5.12 -0.64
C LEU A 98 6.80 -6.19 0.38
N MET A 99 6.20 -7.29 -0.08
CA MET A 99 5.75 -8.39 0.77
C MET A 99 6.88 -9.31 1.22
N GLU A 100 7.97 -9.44 0.45
CA GLU A 100 9.15 -10.20 0.86
C GLU A 100 9.93 -9.51 2.00
N GLU A 101 9.81 -8.19 2.11
CA GLU A 101 10.47 -7.38 3.14
C GLU A 101 9.66 -7.27 4.46
N LEU A 102 8.46 -7.86 4.50
CA LEU A 102 7.42 -7.71 5.52
C LEU A 102 7.38 -8.91 6.49
#